data_AF-A0A392SX52-F1
#
_entry.id   AF-A0A392SX52-F1
#
_cell.length_a   1.000
_cell.length_b   1.000
_cell.length_c   1.000
_cell.angle_alpha   90.00
_cell.angle_beta   90.00
_cell.angle_gamma   90.00
#
_symmetry.space_group_name_H-M   'P 1'
#
loop_
_entity.id
_entity.type
_entity.pdbx_description
1 polymer ?
#
loop_
_entity_poly.entity_id
_entity_poly.type
_entity_poly.pdbx_seq_one_letter_code
_entity_poly.pdbx_strand_id
1 'polypeptide(L)' 'MCVDSVRGFKERYDVVKPITSFVVDSLYKTDLVFEEDGSARLDENGVQVTQRVTRFPLKWTKRHFDESTDFYLTKD' A
#
# COMPACT_ATOMS: atom_id res chain seq x y z
N MET A 1 8.92 -5.82 12.77
CA MET A 1 9.71 -4.71 13.33
C MET A 1 9.86 -3.68 12.22
N CYS A 2 9.37 -2.45 12.41
CA CYS A 2 9.55 -1.35 11.46
C CYS A 2 10.70 -0.49 11.95
N VAL A 3 11.74 -0.29 11.15
CA VAL A 3 13.01 0.32 11.64
C VAL A 3 13.56 1.36 10.66
N ASP A 4 12.70 2.10 9.97
CA ASP A 4 13.12 3.34 9.32
C ASP A 4 12.04 4.39 9.54
N SER A 5 12.40 5.44 10.29
CA SER A 5 11.62 6.66 10.50
C SER A 5 12.43 7.83 9.96
N VAL A 6 11.97 8.44 8.86
CA VAL A 6 12.64 9.62 8.30
C VAL A 6 12.16 10.86 9.04
N ARG A 7 12.97 11.34 9.99
CA ARG A 7 12.73 12.56 10.76
C ARG A 7 13.04 13.78 9.90
N GLY A 8 12.02 14.53 9.51
CA GLY A 8 12.18 15.77 8.72
C GLY A 8 11.02 16.06 7.75
N PHE A 9 10.19 15.06 7.44
CA PHE A 9 9.00 15.26 6.60
C PHE A 9 7.84 15.80 7.46
N LYS A 10 7.74 17.13 7.54
CA LYS A 10 6.62 17.87 8.14
C LYS A 10 6.38 17.60 9.62
N GLU A 11 7.40 17.69 10.47
CA GLU A 11 7.40 17.78 11.97
C GLU A 11 6.50 16.84 12.81
N ARG A 12 5.59 16.04 12.23
CA ARG A 12 4.49 15.34 12.90
C ARG A 12 4.06 14.03 12.23
N TYR A 13 4.75 13.58 11.18
CA TYR A 13 4.42 12.32 10.51
C TYR A 13 5.64 11.41 10.45
N ASP A 14 5.56 10.27 11.13
CA ASP A 14 6.50 9.18 10.96
C ASP A 14 6.10 8.36 9.73
N VAL A 15 7.02 8.27 8.77
CA VAL A 15 6.87 7.33 7.65
C VAL A 15 7.38 5.98 8.13
N VAL A 16 6.48 5.00 8.28
CA VAL A 16 6.83 3.65 8.71
C VAL A 16 7.09 2.77 7.50
N LYS A 17 8.34 2.32 7.31
CA LYS A 17 8.68 1.33 6.28
C LYS A 17 8.32 -0.09 6.74
N PRO A 18 7.39 -0.79 6.07
CA PRO A 18 7.13 -2.20 6.36
C PRO A 18 8.27 -3.06 5.81
N ILE A 19 9.05 -3.68 6.70
CA ILE A 19 10.22 -4.49 6.32
C ILE A 19 9.86 -5.94 6.00
N THR A 20 8.87 -6.51 6.71
CA THR A 20 8.48 -7.92 6.55
C THR A 20 7.24 -8.06 5.67
N SER A 21 7.17 -9.18 4.93
CA SER A 21 6.01 -9.52 4.08
C SER A 21 4.69 -9.46 4.85
N PHE A 22 4.67 -9.96 6.09
CA PHE A 22 3.50 -9.92 6.97
C PHE A 22 2.97 -8.49 7.21
N VAL A 23 3.86 -7.52 7.45
CA VAL A 23 3.45 -6.12 7.67
C VAL A 23 3.02 -5.49 6.35
N VAL A 24 3.66 -5.85 5.23
CA VAL A 24 3.18 -5.43 3.91
C VAL A 24 1.78 -5.99 3.65
N ASP A 25 1.51 -7.25 3.99
CA ASP A 25 0.20 -7.89 3.82
C ASP A 25 -0.87 -7.28 4.71
N SER A 26 -0.53 -6.85 5.93
CA SER A 26 -1.49 -6.19 6.83
C SER A 26 -1.99 -4.83 6.31
N LEU A 27 -1.23 -4.17 5.42
CA LEU A 27 -1.65 -2.91 4.79
C LEU A 27 -2.77 -3.10 3.74
N TYR A 28 -3.04 -4.34 3.33
CA TYR A 28 -4.04 -4.64 2.32
C TYR A 28 -5.16 -5.49 2.89
N LYS A 29 -6.31 -5.42 2.24
CA LYS A 29 -7.44 -6.32 2.46
C LYS A 29 -7.84 -6.93 1.12
N THR A 30 -8.51 -8.05 1.22
CA THR A 30 -9.09 -8.75 0.08
C THR A 30 -10.52 -8.25 -0.05
N ASP A 31 -10.84 -7.59 -1.15
CA ASP A 31 -12.20 -7.18 -1.50
C ASP A 31 -12.72 -8.02 -2.66
N LEU A 32 -14.05 -8.20 -2.69
CA LEU A 32 -14.74 -8.91 -3.75
C LEU A 32 -14.82 -8.03 -4.99
N VAL A 33 -14.56 -8.61 -6.16
CA VAL A 33 -14.70 -7.91 -7.43
C VAL A 33 -16.12 -8.07 -7.96
N PHE A 34 -16.70 -6.94 -8.34
CA PHE A 34 -17.99 -6.86 -9.00
C PHE A 34 -17.79 -6.25 -10.40
N GLU A 35 -18.62 -6.69 -11.33
CA GLU A 35 -18.74 -6.08 -12.67
C GLU A 35 -19.48 -4.72 -12.57
N GLU A 36 -19.49 -3.97 -13.66
CA GLU A 36 -20.12 -2.64 -13.72
C GLU A 36 -21.63 -2.67 -13.45
N ASP A 37 -22.27 -3.80 -13.74
CA ASP A 37 -23.69 -4.06 -13.46
C ASP A 37 -23.95 -4.50 -12.00
N GLY A 38 -22.90 -4.62 -11.17
CA GLY A 38 -22.99 -5.07 -9.78
C GLY A 38 -23.02 -6.60 -9.61
N SER A 39 -22.90 -7.38 -10.70
CA SER A 39 -22.80 -8.83 -10.61
C SER A 39 -21.43 -9.27 -10.09
N ALA A 40 -21.37 -10.43 -9.43
CA ALA A 40 -20.11 -10.98 -8.93
C ALA A 40 -19.26 -11.46 -10.11
N ARG A 41 -18.03 -10.96 -10.25
CA ARG A 41 -17.09 -11.49 -11.24
C ARG A 41 -16.60 -12.85 -10.77
N LEU A 42 -16.81 -13.89 -11.57
CA LEU A 42 -16.38 -15.26 -11.26
C LEU A 42 -15.11 -15.64 -12.04
N ASP A 43 -14.29 -16.50 -11.45
CA ASP A 43 -13.13 -17.11 -12.10
C ASP A 43 -13.53 -18.37 -12.92
N GLU A 44 -12.55 -19.05 -13.50
CA GLU A 44 -12.77 -20.26 -14.32
C GLU A 44 -13.41 -21.43 -13.55
N ASN A 45 -13.34 -21.41 -12.20
CA ASN A 45 -13.94 -22.41 -11.32
C ASN A 45 -15.31 -21.95 -10.78
N GLY A 46 -15.82 -20.80 -11.21
CA GLY A 46 -17.06 -20.22 -10.71
C GLY A 46 -16.93 -19.58 -9.32
N VAL A 47 -15.71 -19.33 -8.83
CA VAL A 47 -15.45 -18.69 -7.53
C VAL A 47 -15.36 -17.18 -7.72
N GLN A 48 -15.91 -16.40 -6.80
CA GLN A 48 -15.86 -14.95 -6.91
C GLN A 48 -14.42 -14.45 -6.86
N VAL A 49 -14.04 -13.67 -7.87
CA VAL A 49 -12.73 -13.06 -7.99
C VAL A 49 -12.55 -12.08 -6.85
N THR A 50 -11.39 -12.17 -6.21
CA THR A 50 -10.99 -11.25 -5.16
C THR A 50 -9.83 -10.37 -5.62
N GLN A 51 -9.86 -9.10 -5.25
CA GLN A 51 -8.78 -8.17 -5.50
C GLN A 51 -8.16 -7.71 -4.18
N ARG A 52 -6.83 -7.59 -4.18
CA ARG A 52 -6.07 -7.01 -3.07
C ARG A 52 -6.14 -5.49 -3.16
N VAL A 53 -6.80 -4.86 -2.21
CA VAL A 53 -6.96 -3.40 -2.12
C VAL A 53 -6.26 -2.86 -0.87
N THR A 54 -5.82 -1.60 -0.92
CA THR A 54 -5.17 -0.95 0.22
C THR A 54 -6.19 -0.63 1.29
N ARG A 55 -5.90 -0.94 2.56
CA ARG A 55 -6.79 -0.60 3.69
C ARG A 55 -6.80 0.89 4.01
N PHE A 56 -5.67 1.53 3.72
CA PHE A 56 -5.45 2.95 3.94
C PHE A 56 -5.23 3.62 2.60
N PRO A 57 -5.50 4.93 2.47
CA PRO A 57 -5.08 5.71 1.31
C PRO A 57 -3.55 5.82 1.30
N LEU A 58 -2.87 4.74 0.89
CA LEU A 58 -1.43 4.67 0.77
C LEU A 58 -1.04 5.58 -0.40
N LYS A 59 -0.60 6.80 -0.08
CA LYS A 59 0.00 7.68 -1.08
C LYS A 59 1.37 7.17 -1.55
N TRP A 60 1.98 6.26 -0.78
CA TRP A 60 3.35 5.79 -0.97
C TRP A 60 3.33 4.31 -1.36
N THR A 61 3.97 4.00 -2.49
CA THR A 61 4.22 2.63 -2.95
C THR A 61 5.55 2.13 -2.39
N LYS A 62 5.83 0.82 -2.45
CA LYS A 62 7.13 0.27 -2.00
C LYS A 62 8.33 0.99 -2.62
N ARG A 63 8.22 1.40 -3.90
CA ARG A 63 9.22 2.18 -4.63
C ARG A 63 9.62 3.47 -3.91
N HIS A 64 8.71 4.04 -3.12
CA HIS A 64 9.02 5.26 -2.38
C HIS A 64 10.12 5.05 -1.32
N PHE A 65 10.28 3.82 -0.83
CA PHE A 65 11.31 3.45 0.12
C PHE A 65 12.62 2.97 -0.50
N ASP A 66 12.65 2.86 -1.83
CA ASP A 66 13.87 2.53 -2.58
C ASP A 66 14.66 3.81 -2.93
N GLU A 67 13.95 4.95 -3.04
CA GLU A 67 14.55 6.27 -3.24
C GLU A 67 15.13 6.84 -1.94
N SER A 68 16.29 7.50 -2.04
CA SER A 68 16.89 8.21 -0.91
C SER A 68 16.02 9.40 -0.47
N THR A 69 16.11 9.80 0.81
CA THR A 69 15.37 10.95 1.35
C THR A 69 15.55 12.22 0.51
N ASP A 70 16.72 12.41 -0.09
CA ASP A 70 17.05 13.54 -0.94
C ASP A 70 16.19 13.64 -2.21
N PHE A 71 15.59 12.53 -2.66
CA PHE A 71 14.66 12.51 -3.79
C PHE A 71 13.37 13.29 -3.52
N TYR A 72 12.97 13.40 -2.25
CA TYR A 72 11.74 14.08 -1.84
C TYR A 72 11.95 15.52 -1.39
N LEU A 73 13.20 15.99 -1.37
CA LEU A 73 13.53 17.37 -1.06
C LEU A 73 13.36 18.20 -2.34
N THR A 74 12.48 19.19 -2.29
CA THR A 74 12.38 20.19 -3.35
C THR A 74 13.71 20.96 -3.39
N LYS A 75 14.47 20.81 -4.48
CA LYS A 75 15.66 21.64 -4.71
C LYS A 75 15.17 23.02 -5.15
N ASP A 76 15.64 24.05 -4.45
CA ASP A 76 15.42 25.46 -4.77
C ASP A 76 16.04 25.83 -6.14
#